data_AF-A0AAV1Q3H9-F1
#
_entry.id   AF-A0AAV1Q3H9-F1
#
_cell.length_a   1.000
_cell.length_b   1.000
_cell.length_c   1.000
_cell.angle_alpha   90.00
_cell.angle_beta   90.00
_cell.angle_gamma   90.00
#
_symmetry.space_group_name_H-M   'P 1'
#
loop_
_entity.id
_entity.type
_entity.pdbx_description
1 polymer ?
#
loop_
_entity_poly.entity_id
_entity_poly.type
_entity_poly.pdbx_seq_one_letter_code
_entity_poly.pdbx_strand_id
1 'polypeptide(L)'
;MSGPAHIQHLIALKTFGKCTPISLALNEANRLQVSVHNVKVRENREILKDLKRATYFLAKQELAFRRNDESEGSSNRGNYVELLNVLAEKDERLETHLQVSTVFTGTSNRI
;
A
#
# COMPACT_ATOMS: atom_id res chain seq x y z
N MET A 1 56.97 9.28 10.88
CA MET A 1 55.70 10.01 10.78
C MET A 1 54.58 9.00 10.87
N SER A 2 53.76 9.03 11.93
CA SER A 2 52.66 8.08 12.11
C SER A 2 51.59 8.36 11.06
N GLY A 3 51.21 7.35 10.27
CA GLY A 3 50.32 7.51 9.12
C GLY A 3 48.86 7.80 9.52
N PRO A 4 48.04 8.33 8.58
CA PRO A 4 46.62 8.66 8.82
C PRO A 4 45.81 7.49 9.40
N ALA A 5 46.21 6.26 9.11
CA ALA A 5 45.62 5.05 9.65
C ALA A 5 45.65 5.01 11.19
N HIS A 6 46.73 5.41 11.85
CA HIS A 6 46.80 5.32 13.32
C HIS A 6 45.80 6.26 14.01
N ILE A 7 45.56 7.44 13.42
CA ILE A 7 44.56 8.39 13.91
C ILE A 7 43.15 7.80 13.74
N GLN A 8 42.84 7.19 12.59
CA GLN A 8 41.56 6.52 12.37
C GLN A 8 41.33 5.35 13.34
N HIS A 9 42.35 4.51 13.58
CA HIS A 9 42.25 3.41 14.53
C HIS A 9 42.05 3.90 15.97
N LEU A 10 42.75 4.97 16.37
CA LEU A 10 42.58 5.59 17.69
C LEU A 10 41.17 6.18 17.86
N ILE A 11 40.64 6.83 16.82
CA ILE A 11 39.26 7.33 16.82
C ILE A 11 38.29 6.15 16.98
N ALA A 12 38.40 5.12 16.15
CA ALA A 12 37.55 3.94 16.21
C ALA A 12 37.57 3.24 17.57
N LEU A 13 38.74 3.12 18.21
CA LEU A 13 38.88 2.56 19.55
C LEU A 13 38.22 3.46 20.62
N LYS A 14 38.40 4.78 20.52
CA LYS A 14 37.80 5.74 21.48
C LYS A 14 36.29 5.89 21.33
N THR A 15 35.74 5.60 20.16
CA THR A 15 34.30 5.60 19.88
C THR A 15 33.67 4.20 20.00
N PHE A 16 34.48 3.15 20.09
CA PHE A 16 34.02 1.77 20.30
C PHE A 16 33.13 1.69 21.55
N GLY A 17 31.90 1.20 21.39
CA GLY A 17 30.90 1.13 22.46
C GLY A 17 30.21 2.45 22.83
N LYS A 18 30.64 3.60 22.28
CA LYS A 18 29.92 4.89 22.37
C LYS A 18 28.91 5.10 21.25
N CYS A 19 28.97 4.26 20.20
CA CYS A 19 27.94 4.23 19.16
C CYS A 19 26.57 3.88 19.76
N THR A 20 25.49 4.27 19.08
CA THR A 20 24.11 3.99 19.49
C THR A 20 23.94 2.52 19.86
N PRO A 21 23.43 2.21 21.07
CA PRO A 21 23.19 0.84 21.50
C PRO A 21 22.29 0.12 20.50
N ILE A 22 22.55 -1.17 20.28
CA ILE A 22 21.77 -2.02 19.36
C ILE A 22 20.28 -1.97 19.72
N SER A 23 19.94 -1.92 21.01
CA SER A 23 18.56 -1.80 21.49
C SER A 23 17.88 -0.51 21.01
N LEU A 24 18.61 0.61 20.98
CA LEU A 24 18.09 1.90 20.54
C LEU A 24 17.90 1.92 19.03
N ALA A 25 18.88 1.40 18.27
CA ALA A 25 18.77 1.25 16.82
C ALA A 25 17.60 0.34 16.42
N LEU A 26 17.41 -0.77 17.13
CA LEU A 26 16.29 -1.69 16.88
C LEU A 26 14.94 -1.05 17.22
N ASN A 27 14.86 -0.29 18.33
CA ASN A 27 13.65 0.41 18.70
C ASN A 27 13.28 1.49 17.67
N GLU A 28 14.27 2.23 17.16
CA GLU A 28 14.08 3.22 16.10
C GLU A 28 13.60 2.57 14.79
N ALA A 29 14.24 1.47 14.38
CA ALA A 29 13.80 0.70 13.21
C ALA A 29 12.35 0.19 13.37
N ASN A 30 11.99 -0.35 14.54
CA ASN A 30 10.63 -0.80 14.83
C ASN A 30 9.63 0.35 14.76
N ARG A 31 9.95 1.52 15.35
CA ARG A 31 9.10 2.72 15.27
C ARG A 31 8.86 3.16 13.83
N LEU A 32 9.92 3.16 13.00
CA LEU A 32 9.81 3.48 11.59
C LEU A 32 8.93 2.48 10.84
N GLN A 33 9.11 1.18 11.07
CA GLN A 33 8.28 0.14 10.46
C GLN A 33 6.80 0.28 10.84
N VAL A 34 6.50 0.52 12.12
CA VAL A 34 5.12 0.77 12.60
C VAL A 34 4.54 2.02 11.94
N SER A 35 5.33 3.09 11.81
CA SER A 35 4.89 4.31 11.14
C SER A 35 4.54 4.05 9.67
N VAL A 36 5.42 3.39 8.92
CA VAL A 36 5.19 3.02 7.51
C VAL A 36 3.97 2.11 7.37
N HIS A 37 3.82 1.12 8.26
CA HIS A 37 2.66 0.24 8.28
C HIS A 37 1.36 1.03 8.51
N ASN A 38 1.34 1.96 9.47
CA ASN A 38 0.16 2.78 9.75
C ASN A 38 -0.23 3.69 8.58
N VAL A 39 0.76 4.20 7.83
CA VAL A 39 0.50 4.94 6.58
C VAL A 39 -0.23 4.05 5.58
N LYS A 40 0.29 2.83 5.32
CA LYS A 40 -0.36 1.86 4.42
C LYS A 40 -1.76 1.46 4.88
N VAL A 41 -1.95 1.24 6.18
CA VAL A 41 -3.27 0.90 6.75
C VAL A 41 -4.28 2.02 6.51
N ARG A 42 -3.86 3.28 6.69
CA ARG A 42 -4.71 4.44 6.42
C ARG A 42 -5.04 4.55 4.94
N GLU A 43 -4.09 4.30 4.06
CA GLU A 43 -4.33 4.29 2.61
C GLU A 43 -5.35 3.22 2.23
N ASN A 44 -5.16 1.98 2.69
CA ASN A 44 -6.08 0.87 2.45
C ASN A 44 -7.49 1.15 2.97
N ARG A 45 -7.63 1.88 4.08
CA ARG A 45 -8.94 2.27 4.62
C ARG A 45 -9.68 3.22 3.69
N GLU A 46 -9.01 4.13 3.01
CA GLU A 46 -9.68 5.01 2.04
C GLU A 46 -10.14 4.22 0.83
N ILE A 47 -9.30 3.35 0.26
CA ILE A 47 -9.69 2.44 -0.83
C ILE A 47 -10.93 1.64 -0.45
N LEU A 48 -10.96 1.06 0.76
CA LEU A 48 -12.11 0.28 1.23
C LEU A 48 -13.39 1.13 1.33
N LYS A 49 -13.29 2.42 1.66
CA LYS A 49 -14.46 3.31 1.65
C LYS A 49 -15.00 3.49 0.24
N ASP A 50 -14.15 3.56 -0.78
CA ASP A 50 -14.59 3.73 -2.17
C ASP A 50 -15.21 2.46 -2.72
N LEU A 51 -14.62 1.29 -2.43
CA LEU A 51 -15.24 -0.01 -2.75
C LEU A 51 -16.62 -0.15 -2.07
N LYS A 52 -16.73 0.26 -0.80
CA LYS A 52 -18.01 0.29 -0.08
C LYS A 52 -19.01 1.26 -0.71
N ARG A 53 -18.57 2.44 -1.16
CA ARG A 53 -19.44 3.42 -1.83
C ARG A 53 -19.99 2.87 -3.13
N ALA A 54 -19.16 2.24 -3.96
CA ALA A 54 -19.58 1.58 -5.19
C ALA A 54 -20.62 0.49 -4.90
N THR A 55 -20.36 -0.35 -3.88
CA THR A 55 -21.27 -1.40 -3.43
C THR A 55 -22.61 -0.84 -2.97
N TYR A 56 -22.58 0.19 -2.11
CA TYR A 56 -23.78 0.82 -1.58
C TYR A 56 -24.60 1.50 -2.68
N PHE A 57 -23.95 2.15 -3.64
CA PHE A 57 -24.61 2.78 -4.78
C PHE A 57 -25.39 1.76 -5.60
N LEU A 58 -24.75 0.66 -6.01
CA LEU A 58 -25.42 -0.37 -6.82
C LEU A 58 -26.57 -1.03 -6.07
N ALA A 59 -26.37 -1.35 -4.79
CA ALA A 59 -27.43 -1.89 -3.94
C ALA A 59 -28.63 -0.93 -3.82
N LYS A 60 -28.37 0.37 -3.63
CA LYS A 60 -29.42 1.39 -3.52
C LYS A 60 -30.18 1.59 -4.83
N GLN A 61 -29.53 1.39 -5.97
CA GLN A 61 -30.15 1.50 -7.29
C GLN A 61 -30.72 0.16 -7.80
N GLU A 62 -30.66 -0.91 -7.00
CA GLU A 62 -31.03 -2.27 -7.40
C GLU A 62 -30.35 -2.74 -8.69
N LEU A 63 -29.16 -2.21 -8.95
CA LEU A 63 -28.35 -2.58 -10.10
C LEU A 63 -27.60 -3.87 -9.82
N ALA A 64 -27.63 -4.78 -10.80
CA ALA A 64 -26.80 -5.97 -10.74
C ALA A 64 -25.33 -5.57 -10.65
N PHE A 65 -24.60 -6.16 -9.71
CA PHE A 65 -23.16 -5.92 -9.55
C PHE A 65 -22.37 -6.46 -10.74
N ARG A 66 -22.83 -7.61 -11.28
CA ARG A 66 -22.19 -8.40 -12.34
C ARG A 66 -23.22 -8.83 -13.37
N ARG A 67 -22.82 -8.98 -14.64
CA ARG A 67 -23.57 -9.71 -15.66
C ARG A 67 -22.62 -10.66 -16.39
N ASN A 68 -22.73 -11.96 -16.09
CA ASN A 68 -22.09 -13.16 -16.68
C ASN A 68 -20.61 -13.17 -17.13
N ASP A 69 -20.02 -12.11 -17.69
CA ASP A 69 -18.67 -12.11 -18.26
C ASP A 69 -17.89 -10.84 -17.89
N GLU A 70 -16.92 -10.97 -16.99
CA GLU A 70 -16.02 -9.89 -16.54
C GLU A 70 -14.64 -9.93 -17.22
N SER A 71 -14.47 -10.75 -18.27
CA SER A 71 -13.21 -10.81 -19.00
C SER A 71 -12.84 -9.44 -19.61
N GLU A 72 -11.54 -9.16 -19.76
CA GLU A 72 -11.06 -7.90 -20.35
C GLU A 72 -11.56 -7.65 -21.78
N GLY A 73 -11.98 -8.71 -22.49
CA GLY A 73 -12.59 -8.64 -23.83
C GLY A 73 -14.11 -8.56 -23.84
N SER A 74 -14.77 -8.61 -22.68
CA SER A 74 -16.23 -8.51 -22.58
C SER A 74 -16.68 -7.08 -22.86
N SER A 75 -17.68 -6.93 -23.73
CA SER A 75 -18.36 -5.64 -23.95
C SER A 75 -19.08 -5.11 -22.70
N ASN A 76 -19.26 -5.95 -21.67
CA ASN A 76 -19.93 -5.56 -20.43
C ASN A 76 -19.26 -6.24 -19.23
N ARG A 77 -18.24 -5.59 -18.66
CA ARG A 77 -17.46 -6.09 -17.52
C ARG A 77 -18.21 -6.00 -16.18
N GLY A 78 -19.49 -5.63 -16.20
CA GLY A 78 -20.35 -5.50 -15.02
C GLY A 78 -20.33 -4.09 -14.41
N ASN A 79 -21.46 -3.69 -13.85
CA ASN A 79 -21.67 -2.33 -13.34
C ASN A 79 -20.69 -1.97 -12.22
N TYR A 80 -20.26 -2.95 -11.41
CA TYR A 80 -19.31 -2.71 -10.33
C TYR A 80 -17.92 -2.35 -10.84
N VAL A 81 -17.40 -3.10 -11.82
CA VAL A 81 -16.07 -2.83 -12.40
C VAL A 81 -16.06 -1.48 -13.10
N GLU A 82 -17.08 -1.19 -13.92
CA GLU A 82 -17.18 0.10 -14.60
C GLU A 82 -17.32 1.27 -13.63
N LEU A 83 -18.10 1.11 -12.55
CA LEU A 83 -18.23 2.15 -11.53
C LEU A 83 -16.90 2.40 -10.81
N LEU A 84 -16.11 1.36 -10.52
CA LEU A 84 -14.78 1.53 -9.93
C LEU A 84 -13.82 2.23 -10.89
N ASN A 85 -13.87 1.92 -12.19
CA ASN A 85 -13.06 2.63 -13.19
C ASN A 85 -13.41 4.12 -13.24
N VAL A 86 -14.69 4.47 -13.23
CA VAL A 86 -15.15 5.87 -13.18
C VAL A 86 -14.72 6.58 -11.90
N LEU A 87 -14.72 5.89 -10.75
CA LEU A 87 -14.21 6.44 -9.50
C LEU A 87 -12.68 6.64 -9.55
N ALA A 88 -11.96 5.70 -10.18
CA ALA A 88 -10.52 5.74 -10.34
C ALA A 88 -10.05 6.88 -11.26
N GLU A 89 -10.82 7.25 -12.29
CA GLU A 89 -10.53 8.42 -13.15
C GLU A 89 -10.33 9.72 -12.36
N LYS A 90 -10.90 9.82 -11.15
CA LYS A 90 -10.80 11.01 -10.29
C LYS A 90 -9.96 10.78 -9.03
N ASP A 91 -9.58 9.54 -8.74
CA ASP A 91 -8.77 9.18 -7.58
C ASP A 91 -7.60 8.29 -8.01
N GLU A 92 -6.44 8.93 -8.21
CA GLU A 92 -5.17 8.28 -8.57
C GLU A 92 -4.79 7.17 -7.58
N ARG A 93 -5.19 7.27 -6.31
CA ARG A 93 -4.88 6.26 -5.29
C ARG A 93 -5.69 4.99 -5.56
N LEU A 94 -6.96 5.15 -5.93
CA LEU A 94 -7.82 4.05 -6.34
C LEU A 94 -7.34 3.44 -7.65
N GLU A 95 -6.98 4.26 -8.64
CA GLU A 95 -6.40 3.79 -9.89
C GLU A 95 -5.14 2.96 -9.66
N THR A 96 -4.19 3.49 -8.90
CA THR A 96 -2.94 2.80 -8.55
C THR A 96 -3.23 1.48 -7.82
N HIS A 97 -4.19 1.48 -6.90
CA HIS A 97 -4.58 0.26 -6.19
C HIS A 97 -5.13 -0.81 -7.14
N LEU A 98 -6.01 -0.44 -8.06
CA LEU A 98 -6.61 -1.37 -9.01
C LEU A 98 -5.58 -1.97 -9.98
N GLN A 99 -4.52 -1.24 -10.32
CA GLN A 99 -3.45 -1.72 -11.19
C GLN A 99 -2.39 -2.56 -10.47
N VAL A 100 -2.01 -2.18 -9.23
CA VAL A 100 -0.82 -2.72 -8.55
C VAL A 100 -1.17 -3.77 -7.49
N SER A 101 -2.38 -3.76 -6.93
CA SER A 101 -2.74 -4.65 -5.82
C SER A 101 -2.77 -6.11 -6.26
N THR A 102 -1.98 -6.96 -5.61
CA THR A 102 -1.92 -8.42 -5.90
C THR A 102 -2.67 -9.27 -4.88
N VAL A 103 -2.93 -8.74 -3.68
CA VAL A 103 -3.55 -9.49 -2.58
C VAL A 103 -5.07 -9.34 -2.59
N PHE A 104 -5.55 -8.13 -2.83
CA PHE A 104 -6.97 -7.82 -2.88
C PHE A 104 -7.19 -6.68 -3.87
N THR A 105 -7.70 -7.03 -5.04
CA THR A 105 -8.05 -6.08 -6.11
C THR A 105 -9.46 -5.51 -5.93
N GLY A 106 -10.29 -6.14 -5.09
CA GLY A 106 -11.70 -5.81 -4.94
C GLY A 106 -12.59 -6.30 -6.09
N THR A 107 -12.01 -6.87 -7.15
CA THR A 107 -12.69 -7.44 -8.32
C THR A 107 -12.27 -8.91 -8.47
N SER A 108 -13.22 -9.81 -8.74
CA SER A 108 -12.94 -11.24 -8.85
C SER A 108 -13.02 -11.73 -10.28
N ASN A 109 -11.90 -12.16 -10.85
CA ASN A 109 -11.89 -12.69 -12.23
C ASN A 109 -12.55 -14.07 -12.33
N ARG A 110 -12.72 -14.81 -11.23
CA ARG A 110 -13.29 -16.18 -11.21
C ARG A 110 -13.95 -16.48 -9.87
N ILE A 111 -15.14 -17.09 -9.90
CA ILE A 111 -15.62 -17.98 -8.84
C ILE A 111 -15.53 -19.39 -9.41
#